data_AF-A0A673M2V9-F1
#
_entry.id   AF-A0A673M2V9-F1
#
_cell.length_a   1.000
_cell.length_b   1.000
_cell.length_c   1.000
_cell.angle_alpha   90.00
_cell.angle_beta   90.00
_cell.angle_gamma   90.00
#
_symmetry.space_group_name_H-M   'P 1'
#
loop_
_entity.id
_entity.type
_entity.pdbx_description
1 polymer ?
#
loop_
_entity_poly.entity_id
_entity_poly.type
_entity_poly.pdbx_seq_one_letter_code
_entity_poly.pdbx_strand_id
1 'polypeptide(L)'
;NTNSYQCGHTLSQQLELFNNIRPLFANKPLIVMANKCDVRKISELSEENQKVFTDLTAEGILVIETSSLTEEGVMQVKAEACDRLLAHRVDTKMKTKKVHDVLNRLHLAVPTKRDQKNRPPFIPEGALLRRKAMETNAPKRKLERDLEVELGDDYTLDLQKYWDLMNPEEKQDKIPEIWEGHNIADYIDPEIMKRLEDLEQEEELRAKAGEYDSEEESEDEEMKEIRQLASQIREKRKLKVLASKEKDTQGSRMPRTAKKVERATLEKEMADLGLDMTDKDDSHYARRSRSLVRKRKREVSAPPTSRTRSQSASRPPRDQSGVRDAKMLKKVKTMMKNSQKDMNKQGRKGESDRHVFDVKPKHLFAGKRKSGSTSRR
;
A
#
# COMPACT_ATOMS: atom_id res chain seq x y z
N ASN A 1 49.73 -69.51 -15.99
CA ASN A 1 48.34 -70.02 -15.94
C ASN A 1 47.37 -69.10 -15.19
N THR A 2 47.23 -67.82 -15.56
CA THR A 2 46.05 -66.99 -15.20
C THR A 2 45.84 -65.87 -16.21
N ASN A 3 45.54 -66.18 -17.50
CA ASN A 3 44.55 -65.33 -18.18
C ASN A 3 43.34 -65.26 -17.24
N SER A 4 42.62 -64.16 -17.08
CA SER A 4 41.55 -64.10 -16.07
C SER A 4 40.41 -65.09 -16.38
N TYR A 5 40.59 -66.38 -16.08
CA TYR A 5 39.69 -67.51 -16.30
C TYR A 5 38.43 -67.42 -15.42
N GLN A 6 38.28 -66.34 -14.67
CA GLN A 6 37.10 -66.06 -13.86
C GLN A 6 35.83 -65.85 -14.70
N CYS A 7 35.95 -65.56 -16.01
CA CYS A 7 34.80 -65.38 -16.90
C CYS A 7 34.39 -66.64 -17.68
N GLY A 8 35.06 -67.79 -17.48
CA GLY A 8 34.69 -69.06 -18.10
C GLY A 8 35.04 -69.24 -19.59
N HIS A 9 35.60 -68.21 -20.25
CA HIS A 9 35.95 -68.22 -21.68
C HIS A 9 37.42 -67.85 -21.91
N THR A 10 38.02 -68.38 -23.00
CA THR A 10 39.38 -68.01 -23.41
C THR A 10 39.41 -66.72 -24.22
N LEU A 11 40.57 -66.05 -24.28
CA LEU A 11 40.74 -64.83 -25.09
C LEU A 11 40.45 -65.07 -26.58
N SER A 12 40.83 -66.24 -27.10
CA SER A 12 40.51 -66.64 -28.48
C SER A 12 39.00 -66.68 -28.76
N GLN A 13 38.21 -67.23 -27.83
CA GLN A 13 36.75 -67.26 -27.94
C GLN A 13 36.13 -65.86 -27.84
N GLN A 14 36.71 -64.97 -27.03
CA GLN A 14 36.26 -63.59 -26.92
C GLN A 14 36.48 -62.80 -28.22
N LEU A 15 37.59 -63.05 -28.91
CA LEU A 15 37.85 -62.45 -30.23
C LEU A 15 36.95 -62.99 -31.31
N GLU A 16 36.71 -64.30 -31.32
CA GLU A 16 35.79 -64.93 -32.27
C GLU A 16 34.38 -64.37 -32.12
N LEU A 17 33.92 -64.18 -30.88
CA LEU A 17 32.67 -63.49 -30.59
C LEU A 17 32.68 -62.05 -31.11
N PHE A 18 33.75 -61.29 -30.85
CA PHE A 18 33.89 -59.91 -31.32
C PHE A 18 33.79 -59.81 -32.85
N ASN A 19 34.48 -60.69 -33.57
CA ASN A 19 34.45 -60.75 -35.04
C ASN A 19 33.06 -61.13 -35.57
N ASN A 20 32.35 -62.05 -34.90
CA ASN A 20 30.99 -62.43 -35.26
C ASN A 20 29.97 -61.27 -35.10
N ILE A 21 30.12 -60.45 -34.07
CA ILE A 21 29.20 -59.31 -33.81
C ILE A 21 29.64 -58.00 -34.47
N ARG A 22 30.87 -57.92 -34.98
CA ARG A 22 31.45 -56.73 -35.63
C ARG A 22 30.55 -56.08 -36.69
N PRO A 23 29.84 -56.81 -37.57
CA PRO A 23 28.97 -56.20 -38.58
C PRO A 23 27.86 -55.30 -38.01
N LEU A 24 27.43 -55.51 -36.76
CA LEU A 24 26.39 -54.72 -36.10
C LEU A 24 26.85 -53.30 -35.73
N PHE A 25 28.16 -53.03 -35.76
CA PHE A 25 28.77 -51.80 -35.25
C PHE A 25 29.41 -50.91 -36.32
N ALA A 26 29.18 -51.19 -37.61
CA ALA A 26 29.84 -50.49 -38.73
C ALA A 26 29.76 -48.95 -38.69
N ASN A 27 28.66 -48.38 -38.16
CA ASN A 27 28.43 -46.93 -38.08
C ASN A 27 28.59 -46.37 -36.65
N LYS A 28 29.24 -47.09 -35.73
CA LYS A 28 29.40 -46.69 -34.33
C LYS A 28 30.88 -46.66 -33.96
N PRO A 29 31.36 -45.62 -33.25
CA PRO A 29 32.72 -45.63 -32.72
C PRO A 29 32.85 -46.74 -31.67
N LEU A 30 33.91 -47.53 -31.78
CA LEU A 30 34.20 -48.66 -30.90
C LEU A 30 35.42 -48.35 -30.02
N ILE A 31 35.36 -48.83 -28.79
CA ILE A 31 36.46 -48.87 -27.82
C ILE A 31 36.38 -50.24 -27.15
N VAL A 32 37.52 -50.91 -27.04
CA VAL A 32 37.64 -52.18 -26.33
C VAL A 32 38.23 -51.88 -24.96
N MET A 33 37.56 -52.35 -23.92
CA MET A 33 37.96 -52.14 -22.54
C MET A 33 38.48 -53.46 -21.98
N ALA A 34 39.74 -53.47 -21.55
CA ALA A 34 40.31 -54.59 -20.80
C ALA A 34 40.02 -54.35 -19.32
N ASN A 35 39.14 -55.17 -18.72
CA ASN A 35 38.77 -55.05 -17.32
C ASN A 35 39.61 -55.98 -16.44
N LYS A 36 39.76 -55.65 -15.15
CA LYS A 36 40.55 -56.37 -14.14
C LYS A 36 42.07 -56.33 -14.35
N CYS A 37 42.59 -55.17 -14.75
CA CYS A 37 44.03 -54.95 -14.91
C CYS A 37 44.81 -54.96 -13.57
N ASP A 38 44.12 -54.93 -12.44
CA ASP A 38 44.66 -55.12 -11.09
C ASP A 38 45.22 -56.54 -10.86
N VAL A 39 44.63 -57.55 -11.50
CA VAL A 39 45.06 -58.95 -11.38
C VAL A 39 46.19 -59.27 -12.36
N ARG A 40 46.09 -58.78 -13.60
CA ARG A 40 47.13 -58.89 -14.63
C ARG A 40 47.02 -57.74 -15.62
N LYS A 41 48.15 -57.10 -15.88
CA LYS A 41 48.27 -56.05 -16.91
C LYS A 41 48.46 -56.66 -18.29
N ILE A 42 48.12 -55.91 -19.34
CA ILE A 42 48.34 -56.33 -20.74
C ILE A 42 49.84 -56.55 -21.01
N SER A 43 50.70 -55.81 -20.32
CA SER A 43 52.16 -55.96 -20.41
C SER A 43 52.68 -57.32 -19.94
N GLU A 44 51.93 -58.03 -19.08
CA GLU A 44 52.32 -59.31 -18.49
C GLU A 44 51.69 -60.52 -19.20
N LEU A 45 50.93 -60.29 -20.27
CA LEU A 45 50.36 -61.34 -21.13
C LEU A 45 51.43 -61.97 -22.04
N SER A 46 51.18 -63.19 -22.52
CA SER A 46 52.04 -63.83 -23.51
C SER A 46 52.07 -63.04 -24.82
N GLU A 47 53.20 -63.09 -25.53
CA GLU A 47 53.42 -62.36 -26.79
C GLU A 47 52.34 -62.63 -27.84
N GLU A 48 51.78 -63.85 -27.89
CA GLU A 48 50.66 -64.21 -28.77
C GLU A 48 49.38 -63.42 -28.45
N ASN A 49 49.08 -63.23 -27.17
CA ASN A 49 47.89 -62.50 -26.73
C ASN A 49 48.09 -60.98 -26.82
N GLN A 50 49.33 -60.49 -26.73
CA GLN A 50 49.64 -59.09 -26.98
C GLN A 50 49.46 -58.72 -28.45
N LYS A 51 49.85 -59.62 -29.38
CA LYS A 51 49.65 -59.43 -30.83
C LYS A 51 48.19 -59.18 -31.19
N VAL A 52 47.26 -59.86 -30.53
CA VAL A 52 45.82 -59.65 -30.70
C VAL A 52 45.43 -58.18 -30.42
N PHE A 53 45.91 -57.60 -29.31
CA PHE A 53 45.56 -56.22 -28.96
C PHE A 53 46.24 -55.21 -29.89
N THR A 54 47.45 -55.51 -30.38
CA THR A 54 48.10 -54.67 -31.39
C THR A 54 47.37 -54.73 -32.73
N ASP A 55 46.84 -55.89 -33.13
CA ASP A 55 46.04 -56.04 -34.35
C ASP A 55 44.73 -55.24 -34.27
N LEU A 56 44.03 -55.30 -33.12
CA LEU A 56 42.84 -54.48 -32.86
C LEU A 56 43.14 -52.97 -32.89
N THR A 57 44.32 -52.59 -32.38
CA THR A 57 44.78 -51.19 -32.40
C THR A 57 45.13 -50.74 -33.82
N ALA A 58 45.73 -51.61 -34.63
CA ALA A 58 46.03 -51.35 -36.04
C ALA A 58 44.77 -51.17 -36.90
N GLU A 59 43.67 -51.83 -36.53
CA GLU A 59 42.35 -51.61 -37.13
C GLU A 59 41.66 -50.31 -36.68
N GLY A 60 42.28 -49.53 -35.78
CA GLY A 60 41.79 -48.23 -35.31
C GLY A 60 40.89 -48.27 -34.08
N ILE A 61 40.76 -49.43 -33.42
CA ILE A 61 39.99 -49.61 -32.19
C ILE A 61 40.93 -49.40 -31.00
N LEU A 62 40.65 -48.39 -30.16
CA LEU A 62 41.45 -48.16 -28.95
C LEU A 62 41.17 -49.22 -27.90
N VAL A 63 42.24 -49.76 -27.32
CA VAL A 63 42.21 -50.66 -26.18
C VAL A 63 42.68 -49.90 -24.95
N ILE A 64 41.87 -49.87 -23.89
CA ILE A 64 42.21 -49.19 -22.64
C ILE A 64 42.10 -50.18 -21.48
N GLU A 65 43.13 -50.19 -20.65
CA GLU A 65 43.17 -50.92 -19.38
C GLU A 65 42.28 -50.24 -18.34
N THR A 66 41.45 -51.03 -17.66
CA THR A 66 40.55 -50.55 -16.62
C THR A 66 40.49 -51.52 -15.45
N SER A 67 40.35 -50.96 -14.26
CA SER A 67 40.10 -51.72 -13.06
C SER A 67 39.01 -51.05 -12.23
N SER A 68 37.96 -51.80 -11.93
CA SER A 68 36.90 -51.35 -11.02
C SER A 68 37.31 -51.40 -9.55
N LEU A 69 38.43 -52.03 -9.22
CA LEU A 69 38.93 -52.15 -7.84
C LEU A 69 39.89 -51.02 -7.49
N THR A 70 40.81 -50.68 -8.40
CA THR A 70 41.77 -49.57 -8.21
C THR A 70 41.26 -48.24 -8.76
N GLU A 71 40.09 -48.25 -9.42
CA GLU A 71 39.50 -47.10 -10.14
C GLU A 71 40.40 -46.53 -11.27
N GLU A 72 41.48 -47.24 -11.61
CA GLU A 72 42.40 -46.86 -12.66
C GLU A 72 41.74 -47.04 -14.04
N GLY A 73 41.93 -46.05 -14.92
CA GLY A 73 41.44 -46.08 -16.29
C GLY A 73 39.94 -45.84 -16.48
N VAL A 74 39.11 -45.91 -15.42
CA VAL A 74 37.65 -45.75 -15.52
C VAL A 74 37.26 -44.36 -16.05
N MET A 75 37.86 -43.30 -15.51
CA MET A 75 37.63 -41.93 -15.98
C MET A 75 38.19 -41.68 -17.38
N GLN A 76 39.29 -42.35 -17.73
CA GLN A 76 39.94 -42.22 -19.04
C GLN A 76 39.07 -42.84 -20.15
N VAL A 77 38.58 -44.07 -19.96
CA VAL A 77 37.63 -44.71 -20.91
C VAL A 77 36.39 -43.87 -21.09
N LYS A 78 35.85 -43.31 -19.99
CA LYS A 78 34.69 -42.43 -20.06
C LYS A 78 34.95 -41.19 -20.92
N ALA A 79 36.07 -40.50 -20.70
CA ALA A 79 36.44 -39.31 -21.47
C ALA A 79 36.61 -39.66 -22.97
N GLU A 80 37.42 -40.67 -23.28
CA GLU A 80 37.70 -41.10 -24.66
C GLU A 80 36.44 -41.58 -25.40
N ALA A 81 35.56 -42.33 -24.71
CA ALA A 81 34.28 -42.76 -25.26
C ALA A 81 33.36 -41.58 -25.58
N CYS A 82 33.26 -40.62 -24.65
CA CYS A 82 32.47 -39.42 -24.85
C CYS A 82 33.00 -38.56 -25.99
N ASP A 83 34.32 -38.33 -26.06
CA ASP A 83 34.94 -37.48 -27.06
C ASP A 83 34.85 -38.08 -28.46
N ARG A 84 35.11 -39.38 -28.62
CA ARG A 84 34.91 -40.09 -29.91
C ARG A 84 33.47 -40.03 -30.40
N LEU A 85 32.51 -40.22 -29.48
CA LEU A 85 31.09 -40.14 -29.79
C LEU A 85 30.65 -38.71 -30.11
N LEU A 86 31.21 -37.71 -29.42
CA LEU A 86 30.98 -36.30 -29.72
C LEU A 86 31.53 -35.92 -31.09
N ALA A 87 32.75 -36.34 -31.45
CA ALA A 87 33.32 -36.12 -32.77
C ALA A 87 32.42 -36.66 -33.89
N HIS A 88 32.02 -37.94 -33.78
CA HIS A 88 31.11 -38.56 -34.75
C HIS A 88 29.74 -37.84 -34.84
N ARG A 89 29.19 -37.41 -33.69
CA ARG A 89 27.93 -36.65 -33.64
C ARG A 89 28.06 -35.26 -34.23
N VAL A 90 29.18 -34.57 -34.00
CA VAL A 90 29.48 -33.25 -34.56
C VAL A 90 29.62 -33.37 -36.07
N ASP A 91 30.34 -34.36 -36.59
CA ASP A 91 30.47 -34.60 -38.04
C ASP A 91 29.11 -34.87 -38.69
N THR A 92 28.29 -35.71 -38.04
CA THR A 92 26.92 -35.98 -38.50
C THR A 92 26.08 -34.70 -38.50
N LYS A 93 26.21 -33.87 -37.46
CA LYS A 93 25.52 -32.58 -37.39
C LYS A 93 26.03 -31.60 -38.44
N MET A 94 27.33 -31.50 -38.68
CA MET A 94 27.95 -30.65 -39.70
C MET A 94 27.47 -31.02 -41.12
N LYS A 95 27.24 -32.31 -41.39
CA LYS A 95 26.61 -32.76 -42.65
C LYS A 95 25.17 -32.26 -42.80
N THR A 96 24.49 -31.92 -41.70
CA THR A 96 23.13 -31.36 -41.74
C THR A 96 23.14 -29.82 -41.72
N LYS A 97 22.16 -29.19 -42.37
CA LYS A 97 22.02 -27.72 -42.39
C LYS A 97 21.63 -27.09 -41.04
N LYS A 98 21.31 -27.91 -40.01
CA LYS A 98 20.91 -27.45 -38.67
C LYS A 98 22.03 -26.73 -37.90
N VAL A 99 23.27 -26.81 -38.36
CA VAL A 99 24.38 -26.06 -37.77
C VAL A 99 24.20 -24.55 -37.99
N HIS A 100 23.60 -24.13 -39.10
CA HIS A 100 23.40 -22.70 -39.39
C HIS A 100 22.55 -21.99 -38.35
N ASP A 101 21.55 -22.67 -37.78
CA ASP A 101 20.67 -22.10 -36.75
C ASP A 101 21.42 -21.79 -35.43
N VAL A 102 22.52 -22.50 -35.16
CA VAL A 102 23.31 -22.35 -33.93
C VAL A 102 24.58 -21.54 -34.11
N LEU A 103 24.99 -21.22 -35.35
CA LEU A 103 26.25 -20.49 -35.64
C LEU A 103 26.38 -19.19 -34.84
N ASN A 104 25.28 -18.47 -34.65
CA ASN A 104 25.27 -17.22 -33.88
C ASN A 104 25.71 -17.41 -32.42
N ARG A 105 25.54 -18.60 -31.84
CA ARG A 105 25.97 -18.93 -30.46
C ARG A 105 27.43 -19.39 -30.39
N LEU A 106 27.94 -19.98 -31.47
CA LEU A 106 29.34 -20.40 -31.58
C LEU A 106 30.27 -19.24 -31.92
N HIS A 107 29.75 -18.18 -32.54
CA HIS A 107 30.53 -17.02 -32.94
C HIS A 107 30.95 -16.17 -31.72
N LEU A 108 32.23 -16.23 -31.35
CA LEU A 108 32.84 -15.32 -30.39
C LEU A 108 33.26 -14.02 -31.09
N ALA A 109 32.57 -12.91 -30.79
CA ALA A 109 32.89 -11.62 -31.39
C ALA A 109 34.22 -11.07 -30.84
N VAL A 110 35.16 -10.79 -31.73
CA VAL A 110 36.44 -10.15 -31.40
C VAL A 110 36.32 -8.64 -31.61
N PRO A 111 36.43 -7.80 -30.55
CA PRO A 111 36.29 -6.35 -30.70
C PRO A 111 37.38 -5.74 -31.58
N THR A 112 37.00 -4.98 -32.59
CA THR A 112 37.93 -4.17 -33.39
C THR A 112 38.39 -2.95 -32.58
N LYS A 113 39.70 -2.65 -32.60
CA LYS A 113 40.26 -1.47 -31.91
C LYS A 113 39.66 -0.19 -32.51
N ARG A 114 38.80 0.50 -31.76
CA ARG A 114 38.17 1.76 -32.17
C ARG A 114 38.98 2.99 -31.74
N ASP A 115 39.41 3.02 -30.48
CA ASP A 115 40.11 4.14 -29.84
C ASP A 115 41.45 3.67 -29.24
N GLN A 116 42.40 4.59 -29.01
CA GLN A 116 43.67 4.31 -28.29
C GLN A 116 43.55 4.41 -26.76
N LYS A 117 42.32 4.33 -26.20
CA LYS A 117 42.08 4.39 -24.76
C LYS A 117 42.08 2.99 -24.15
N ASN A 118 42.98 2.73 -23.21
CA ASN A 118 43.00 1.49 -22.45
C ASN A 118 41.80 1.45 -21.48
N ARG A 119 41.05 0.35 -21.50
CA ARG A 119 39.92 0.09 -20.59
C ARG A 119 40.23 -1.16 -19.76
N PRO A 120 41.17 -1.09 -18.81
CA PRO A 120 41.53 -2.23 -17.99
C PRO A 120 40.36 -2.63 -17.07
N PRO A 121 40.24 -3.91 -16.69
CA PRO A 121 39.29 -4.32 -15.66
C PRO A 121 39.71 -3.74 -14.30
N PHE A 122 38.79 -3.14 -13.56
CA PHE A 122 39.03 -2.65 -12.22
C PHE A 122 38.69 -3.72 -11.18
N ILE A 123 39.69 -4.50 -10.79
CA ILE A 123 39.56 -5.54 -9.75
C ILE A 123 40.24 -5.01 -8.49
N PRO A 124 39.50 -4.75 -7.39
CA PRO A 124 40.08 -4.21 -6.17
C PRO A 124 40.98 -5.25 -5.48
N GLU A 125 42.04 -4.78 -4.83
CA GLU A 125 43.04 -5.63 -4.17
C GLU A 125 42.41 -6.54 -3.10
N GLY A 126 41.40 -6.05 -2.39
CA GLY A 126 40.66 -6.84 -1.39
C GLY A 126 40.00 -8.10 -1.96
N ALA A 127 39.57 -8.10 -3.23
CA ALA A 127 39.01 -9.28 -3.88
C ALA A 127 40.11 -10.32 -4.21
N LEU A 128 41.29 -9.87 -4.62
CA LEU A 128 42.44 -10.74 -4.89
C LEU A 128 42.96 -11.40 -3.60
N LEU A 129 43.04 -10.63 -2.51
CA LEU A 129 43.45 -11.14 -1.20
C LEU A 129 42.44 -12.16 -0.65
N ARG A 130 41.14 -11.94 -0.81
CA ARG A 130 40.11 -12.91 -0.41
C ARG A 130 40.23 -14.24 -1.14
N ARG A 131 40.54 -14.22 -2.45
CA ARG A 131 40.74 -15.44 -3.23
C ARG A 131 41.90 -16.27 -2.67
N LYS A 132 43.01 -15.61 -2.32
CA LYS A 132 44.17 -16.27 -1.67
C LYS A 132 43.83 -16.79 -0.27
N ALA A 133 43.08 -16.04 0.52
CA ALA A 133 42.68 -16.45 1.88
C ALA A 133 41.74 -17.68 1.90
N MET A 134 40.96 -17.91 0.85
CA MET A 134 40.17 -19.14 0.70
C MET A 134 41.03 -20.40 0.55
N GLU A 135 42.28 -20.27 0.07
CA GLU A 135 43.22 -21.39 -0.05
C GLU A 135 43.77 -21.82 1.32
N THR A 136 43.76 -20.93 2.32
CA THR A 136 44.41 -21.13 3.63
C THR A 136 43.47 -21.54 4.77
N ASN A 137 42.25 -22.02 4.48
CA ASN A 137 41.27 -22.50 5.48
C ASN A 137 41.07 -21.55 6.69
N ALA A 138 41.05 -20.23 6.45
CA ALA A 138 40.77 -19.27 7.50
C ALA A 138 39.34 -19.44 8.05
N PRO A 139 39.09 -19.12 9.34
CA PRO A 139 37.75 -19.21 9.91
C PRO A 139 36.76 -18.32 9.14
N LYS A 140 35.58 -18.87 8.83
CA LYS A 140 34.55 -18.17 8.07
C LYS A 140 33.99 -17.02 8.89
N ARG A 141 33.87 -15.84 8.28
CA ARG A 141 33.18 -14.68 8.87
C ARG A 141 31.70 -15.04 9.06
N LYS A 142 31.14 -14.73 10.24
CA LYS A 142 29.70 -14.82 10.48
C LYS A 142 28.94 -13.97 9.44
N LEU A 143 27.95 -14.57 8.80
CA LEU A 143 27.04 -13.89 7.89
C LEU A 143 25.82 -13.40 8.67
N GLU A 144 25.07 -12.47 8.08
CA GLU A 144 23.83 -11.98 8.69
C GLU A 144 22.82 -13.11 8.93
N ARG A 145 22.79 -14.11 8.04
CA ARG A 145 21.98 -15.32 8.20
C ARG A 145 22.37 -16.14 9.43
N ASP A 146 23.65 -16.18 9.78
CA ASP A 146 24.09 -16.90 10.97
C ASP A 146 23.62 -16.16 12.24
N LEU A 147 23.64 -14.82 12.21
CA LEU A 147 23.11 -13.98 13.29
C LEU A 147 21.59 -14.10 13.44
N GLU A 148 20.86 -14.15 12.33
CA GLU A 148 19.41 -14.39 12.29
C GLU A 148 19.05 -15.73 12.94
N VAL A 149 19.79 -16.80 12.63
CA VAL A 149 19.56 -18.13 13.22
C VAL A 149 19.93 -18.18 14.70
N GLU A 150 20.99 -17.48 15.12
CA GLU A 150 21.41 -17.40 16.53
C GLU A 150 20.40 -16.65 17.41
N LEU A 151 19.81 -15.56 16.89
CA LEU A 151 18.90 -14.68 17.63
C LEU A 151 17.42 -15.09 17.49
N GLY A 152 17.05 -15.80 16.42
CA GLY A 152 15.70 -16.32 16.21
C GLY A 152 14.64 -15.20 16.20
N ASP A 153 13.65 -15.31 17.10
CA ASP A 153 12.53 -14.37 17.18
C ASP A 153 12.93 -12.97 17.69
N ASP A 154 14.06 -12.85 18.42
CA ASP A 154 14.57 -11.57 18.91
C ASP A 154 15.36 -10.80 17.84
N TYR A 155 15.56 -11.40 16.66
CA TYR A 155 16.30 -10.77 15.58
C TYR A 155 15.50 -9.62 14.92
N THR A 156 16.12 -8.44 14.89
CA THR A 156 15.67 -7.31 14.08
C THR A 156 16.83 -6.82 13.20
N LEU A 157 16.57 -6.69 11.89
CA LEU A 157 17.57 -6.20 10.94
C LEU A 157 17.77 -4.70 11.11
N ASP A 158 18.87 -4.31 11.76
CA ASP A 158 19.31 -2.92 11.84
C ASP A 158 20.14 -2.54 10.61
N LEU A 159 19.60 -1.63 9.79
CA LEU A 159 20.28 -1.11 8.60
C LEU A 159 21.35 -0.06 8.95
N GLN A 160 21.16 0.67 10.05
CA GLN A 160 22.01 1.79 10.45
C GLN A 160 23.39 1.32 10.95
N LYS A 161 23.44 0.10 11.53
CA LYS A 161 24.69 -0.57 11.96
C LYS A 161 25.78 -0.60 10.88
N TYR A 162 25.39 -0.69 9.61
CA TYR A 162 26.32 -0.84 8.48
C TYR A 162 26.73 0.46 7.82
N TRP A 163 26.31 1.62 8.34
CA TRP A 163 26.71 2.92 7.81
C TRP A 163 28.11 3.31 8.31
N ASP A 164 28.91 3.88 7.42
CA ASP A 164 30.22 4.43 7.74
C ASP A 164 30.09 5.96 7.84
N LEU A 165 30.00 6.46 9.07
CA LEU A 165 29.91 7.89 9.39
C LEU A 165 31.24 8.41 9.96
N MET A 166 31.40 9.73 9.97
CA MET A 166 32.58 10.38 10.56
C MET A 166 32.74 10.03 12.04
N ASN A 167 31.63 10.12 12.79
CA ASN A 167 31.55 9.73 14.19
C ASN A 167 30.70 8.45 14.31
N PRO A 168 31.19 7.38 14.98
CA PRO A 168 30.45 6.13 15.08
C PRO A 168 29.28 6.18 16.07
N GLU A 169 29.28 7.15 16.99
CA GLU A 169 28.24 7.32 18.01
C GLU A 169 26.91 7.78 17.40
N GLU A 170 26.97 8.57 16.32
CA GLU A 170 25.82 9.18 15.65
C GLU A 170 25.07 8.20 14.72
N LYS A 171 25.54 6.95 14.59
CA LYS A 171 24.93 5.96 13.67
C LYS A 171 23.48 5.66 14.00
N GLN A 172 23.11 5.71 15.29
CA GLN A 172 21.77 5.37 15.77
C GLN A 172 20.90 6.61 16.02
N ASP A 173 21.37 7.79 15.63
CA ASP A 173 20.62 9.01 15.82
C ASP A 173 19.40 9.06 14.88
N LYS A 174 18.29 9.58 15.42
CA LYS A 174 17.04 9.72 14.67
C LYS A 174 17.05 11.03 13.90
N ILE A 175 17.12 10.93 12.58
CA ILE A 175 17.07 12.09 11.67
C ILE A 175 15.64 12.64 11.66
N PRO A 176 15.41 13.91 12.07
CA PRO A 176 14.11 14.54 11.89
C PRO A 176 13.85 14.80 10.40
N GLU A 177 12.68 14.39 9.91
CA GLU A 177 12.35 14.53 8.48
C GLU A 177 11.51 15.79 8.18
N ILE A 178 10.57 16.13 9.07
CA ILE A 178 9.57 17.18 8.85
C ILE A 178 9.52 18.13 10.06
N TRP A 179 9.47 19.43 9.77
CA TRP A 179 9.27 20.49 10.76
C TRP A 179 8.20 21.47 10.27
N GLU A 180 7.12 21.67 11.04
CA GLU A 180 6.04 22.63 10.75
C GLU A 180 5.55 22.64 9.28
N GLY A 181 5.41 21.44 8.68
CA GLY A 181 4.94 21.28 7.30
C GLY A 181 6.01 21.43 6.21
N HIS A 182 7.27 21.65 6.58
CA HIS A 182 8.42 21.72 5.68
C HIS A 182 9.33 20.51 5.87
N ASN A 183 9.99 20.05 4.80
CA ASN A 183 10.93 18.94 4.88
C ASN A 183 12.32 19.46 5.25
N ILE A 184 12.99 18.82 6.20
CA ILE A 184 14.32 19.23 6.64
C ILE A 184 15.38 18.92 5.58
N ALA A 185 15.20 17.86 4.79
CA ALA A 185 16.11 17.47 3.71
C ALA A 185 16.32 18.59 2.67
N ASP A 186 15.32 19.46 2.47
CA ASP A 186 15.39 20.57 1.52
C ASP A 186 16.34 21.70 2.01
N TYR A 187 16.67 21.72 3.30
CA TYR A 187 17.50 22.74 3.95
C TYR A 187 18.92 22.23 4.33
N ILE A 188 19.29 21.00 3.94
CA ILE A 188 20.63 20.46 4.21
C ILE A 188 21.64 21.02 3.21
N ASP A 189 22.41 22.02 3.63
CA ASP A 189 23.49 22.64 2.85
C ASP A 189 24.72 22.85 3.74
N PRO A 190 25.94 22.48 3.30
CA PRO A 190 27.16 22.73 4.08
C PRO A 190 27.39 24.21 4.42
N GLU A 191 26.83 25.16 3.65
CA GLU A 191 27.01 26.61 3.84
C GLU A 191 25.77 27.31 4.42
N ILE A 192 24.83 26.57 5.04
CA ILE A 192 23.56 27.14 5.53
C ILE A 192 23.74 28.28 6.54
N MET A 193 24.72 28.19 7.44
CA MET A 193 24.97 29.22 8.46
C MET A 193 25.39 30.55 7.85
N LYS A 194 26.22 30.52 6.80
CA LYS A 194 26.64 31.73 6.10
C LYS A 194 25.47 32.41 5.39
N ARG A 195 24.59 31.63 4.74
CA ARG A 195 23.38 32.17 4.12
C ARG A 195 22.41 32.76 5.14
N LEU A 196 22.35 32.18 6.33
CA LEU A 196 21.54 32.71 7.43
C LEU A 196 22.10 34.06 7.91
N GLU A 197 23.41 34.18 8.09
CA GLU A 197 24.07 35.45 8.46
C GLU A 197 23.79 36.57 7.44
N ASP A 198 23.87 36.27 6.14
CA ASP A 198 23.57 37.23 5.07
C ASP A 198 22.09 37.69 5.12
N LEU A 199 21.16 36.76 5.39
CA LEU A 199 19.72 37.06 5.52
C LEU A 199 19.40 37.88 6.77
N GLU A 200 20.04 37.59 7.91
CA GLU A 200 19.87 38.35 9.15
C GLU A 200 20.35 39.80 8.97
N GLN A 201 21.47 40.01 8.26
CA GLN A 201 21.94 41.36 7.91
C GLN A 201 20.95 42.09 7.00
N GLU A 202 20.34 41.40 6.04
CA GLU A 202 19.31 41.99 5.17
C GLU A 202 18.05 42.38 5.97
N GLU A 203 17.57 41.51 6.86
CA GLU A 203 16.42 41.80 7.73
C GLU A 203 16.70 42.96 8.69
N GLU A 204 17.91 43.08 9.24
CA GLU A 204 18.30 44.25 10.04
C GLU A 204 18.23 45.56 9.24
N LEU A 205 18.64 45.54 7.97
CA LEU A 205 18.55 46.70 7.09
C LEU A 205 17.09 47.06 6.78
N ARG A 206 16.22 46.06 6.54
CA ARG A 206 14.78 46.25 6.32
C ARG A 206 14.07 46.79 7.56
N ALA A 207 14.39 46.26 8.73
CA ALA A 207 13.86 46.74 10.00
C ALA A 207 14.29 48.20 10.27
N LYS A 208 15.56 48.54 10.02
CA LYS A 208 16.05 49.93 10.12
C LYS A 208 15.37 50.88 9.12
N ALA A 209 14.93 50.37 7.98
CA ALA A 209 14.16 51.12 6.99
C ALA A 209 12.70 51.32 7.39
N GLY A 210 12.21 50.70 8.47
CA GLY A 210 10.85 50.84 8.98
C GLY A 210 9.80 50.01 8.23
N GLU A 211 10.20 48.99 7.46
CA GLU A 211 9.26 48.21 6.62
C GLU A 211 8.21 47.43 7.44
N TYR A 212 8.52 47.11 8.70
CA TYR A 212 7.61 46.41 9.61
C TYR A 212 6.86 47.32 10.58
N ASP A 213 7.05 48.64 10.49
CA ASP A 213 6.32 49.59 11.33
C ASP A 213 4.88 49.69 10.81
N SER A 214 3.95 49.03 11.49
CA SER A 214 2.53 49.21 11.22
C SER A 214 2.09 50.58 11.77
N GLU A 215 2.04 51.58 10.91
CA GLU A 215 1.50 52.89 11.27
C GLU A 215 0.00 52.76 11.59
N GLU A 216 -0.32 52.70 12.89
CA GLU A 216 -1.69 52.77 13.36
C GLU A 216 -2.11 54.24 13.34
N GLU A 217 -2.68 54.67 12.22
CA GLU A 217 -3.17 56.03 12.03
C GLU A 217 -4.26 56.30 13.07
N SER A 218 -3.99 57.24 13.99
CA SER A 218 -4.92 57.54 15.08
C SER A 218 -6.25 58.04 14.51
N GLU A 219 -7.28 57.21 14.56
CA GLU A 219 -8.61 57.57 14.08
C GLU A 219 -9.14 58.81 14.85
N ASP A 220 -9.44 59.87 14.11
CA ASP A 220 -10.08 61.08 14.61
C ASP A 220 -11.41 60.76 15.33
N GLU A 221 -11.77 61.58 16.31
CA GLU A 221 -13.02 61.42 17.09
C GLU A 221 -14.26 61.35 16.18
N GLU A 222 -14.27 62.13 15.10
CA GLU A 222 -15.35 62.16 14.11
C GLU A 222 -15.46 60.82 13.34
N MET A 223 -14.33 60.19 12.98
CA MET A 223 -14.30 58.88 12.31
C MET A 223 -14.88 57.78 13.20
N LYS A 224 -14.58 57.82 14.51
CA LYS A 224 -15.13 56.89 15.50
C LYS A 224 -16.64 57.07 15.66
N GLU A 225 -17.11 58.31 15.72
CA GLU A 225 -18.54 58.63 15.80
C GLU A 225 -19.30 58.16 14.55
N ILE A 226 -18.75 58.39 13.34
CA ILE A 226 -19.33 57.91 12.08
C ILE A 226 -19.44 56.38 12.09
N ARG A 227 -18.41 55.67 12.58
CA ARG A 227 -18.42 54.20 12.66
C ARG A 227 -19.47 53.68 13.64
N GLN A 228 -19.60 54.32 14.81
CA GLN A 228 -20.62 53.98 15.81
C GLN A 228 -22.04 54.27 15.31
N LEU A 229 -22.26 55.41 14.67
CA LEU A 229 -23.56 55.74 14.07
C LEU A 229 -23.90 54.76 12.95
N ALA A 230 -22.92 54.41 12.10
CA ALA A 230 -23.09 53.45 11.03
C ALA A 230 -23.42 52.04 11.54
N SER A 231 -22.84 51.60 12.66
CA SER A 231 -23.18 50.30 13.28
C SER A 231 -24.62 50.30 13.79
N GLN A 232 -25.04 51.35 14.50
CA GLN A 232 -26.42 51.51 14.97
C GLN A 232 -27.43 51.53 13.82
N ILE A 233 -27.13 52.24 12.72
CA ILE A 233 -27.99 52.26 11.52
C ILE A 233 -28.09 50.87 10.90
N ARG A 234 -26.97 50.14 10.75
CA ARG A 234 -26.97 48.78 10.19
C ARG A 234 -27.80 47.82 11.05
N GLU A 235 -27.67 47.90 12.36
CA GLU A 235 -28.45 47.07 13.30
C GLU A 235 -29.94 47.39 13.23
N LYS A 236 -30.33 48.67 13.28
CA LYS A 236 -31.73 49.08 13.15
C LYS A 236 -32.32 48.68 11.79
N ARG A 237 -31.55 48.76 10.70
CA ARG A 237 -31.97 48.26 9.38
C ARG A 237 -32.19 46.76 9.39
N LYS A 238 -31.28 45.98 9.99
CA LYS A 238 -31.44 44.52 10.13
C LYS A 238 -32.70 44.16 10.92
N LEU A 239 -32.95 44.84 12.04
CA LEU A 239 -34.16 44.63 12.84
C LEU A 239 -35.45 44.94 12.06
N LYS A 240 -35.47 46.03 11.27
CA LYS A 240 -36.61 46.34 10.39
C LYS A 240 -36.84 45.25 9.33
N VAL A 241 -35.78 44.70 8.74
CA VAL A 241 -35.87 43.59 7.78
C VAL A 241 -36.41 42.32 8.46
N LEU A 242 -35.93 41.97 9.65
CA LEU A 242 -36.43 40.83 10.42
C LEU A 242 -37.91 40.97 10.77
N ALA A 243 -38.32 42.15 11.29
CA ALA A 243 -39.72 42.44 11.58
C ALA A 243 -40.61 42.44 10.32
N SER A 244 -40.06 42.78 9.15
CA SER A 244 -40.77 42.68 7.87
C SER A 244 -40.97 41.22 7.44
N LYS A 245 -39.95 40.38 7.60
CA LYS A 245 -40.04 38.93 7.31
C LYS A 245 -41.04 38.23 8.23
N GLU A 246 -41.06 38.59 9.51
CA GLU A 246 -42.04 38.06 10.47
C GLU A 246 -43.49 38.38 10.09
N LYS A 247 -43.72 39.61 9.57
CA LYS A 247 -45.05 40.06 9.12
C LYS A 247 -45.50 39.39 7.81
N ASP A 248 -44.60 38.69 7.12
CA ASP A 248 -44.92 38.02 5.86
C ASP A 248 -45.32 36.56 6.11
N THR A 249 -46.60 36.38 6.42
CA THR A 249 -47.20 35.06 6.65
C THR A 249 -48.02 34.61 5.45
N GLN A 250 -48.08 33.29 5.24
CA GLN A 250 -48.79 32.71 4.11
C GLN A 250 -50.31 32.71 4.37
N GLY A 251 -51.00 33.74 3.88
CA GLY A 251 -52.45 33.95 4.03
C GLY A 251 -52.86 35.42 3.81
N SER A 252 -54.16 35.71 3.80
CA SER A 252 -54.66 37.08 3.68
C SER A 252 -54.33 37.90 4.94
N ARG A 253 -53.60 39.00 4.78
CA ARG A 253 -53.25 39.90 5.90
C ARG A 253 -54.49 40.64 6.39
N MET A 254 -54.73 40.61 7.71
CA MET A 254 -55.83 41.35 8.32
C MET A 254 -55.60 42.87 8.20
N PRO A 255 -56.62 43.66 7.80
CA PRO A 255 -56.48 45.11 7.73
C PRO A 255 -56.30 45.70 9.14
N ARG A 256 -55.44 46.71 9.26
CA ARG A 256 -55.17 47.38 10.54
C ARG A 256 -56.41 48.00 11.19
N THR A 257 -57.45 48.31 10.41
CA THR A 257 -58.75 48.82 10.89
C THR A 257 -59.54 47.80 11.71
N ALA A 258 -59.35 46.51 11.47
CA ALA A 258 -60.02 45.45 12.23
C ALA A 258 -59.32 45.14 13.56
N LYS A 259 -58.01 45.45 13.66
CA LYS A 259 -57.22 45.21 14.88
C LYS A 259 -57.25 46.45 15.78
N LYS A 260 -57.55 46.26 17.06
CA LYS A 260 -57.45 47.33 18.06
C LYS A 260 -55.98 47.59 18.40
N VAL A 261 -55.54 48.84 18.27
CA VAL A 261 -54.18 49.27 18.64
C VAL A 261 -54.14 49.58 20.13
N GLU A 262 -53.13 49.09 20.83
CA GLU A 262 -52.92 49.38 22.25
C GLU A 262 -52.16 50.70 22.43
N ARG A 263 -52.73 51.61 23.24
CA ARG A 263 -52.18 52.96 23.49
C ARG A 263 -50.72 52.93 23.93
N ALA A 264 -50.36 52.04 24.86
CA ALA A 264 -49.02 51.96 25.42
C ALA A 264 -47.94 51.62 24.38
N THR A 265 -48.28 50.79 23.38
CA THR A 265 -47.32 50.40 22.33
C THR A 265 -47.02 51.55 21.37
N LEU A 266 -48.05 52.28 20.95
CA LEU A 266 -47.90 53.44 20.07
C LEU A 266 -47.22 54.61 20.77
N GLU A 267 -47.53 54.82 22.06
CA GLU A 267 -46.89 55.82 22.89
C GLU A 267 -45.38 55.62 22.98
N LYS A 268 -44.94 54.39 23.26
CA LYS A 268 -43.53 54.06 23.35
C LYS A 268 -42.80 54.28 22.02
N GLU A 269 -43.37 53.82 20.91
CA GLU A 269 -42.76 53.99 19.58
C GLU A 269 -42.63 55.46 19.14
N MET A 270 -43.59 56.32 19.51
CA MET A 270 -43.55 57.76 19.17
C MET A 270 -42.63 58.56 20.10
N ALA A 271 -42.56 58.19 21.38
CA ALA A 271 -41.59 58.74 22.32
C ALA A 271 -40.15 58.39 21.92
N ASP A 272 -39.91 57.14 21.46
CA ASP A 272 -38.61 56.69 20.93
C ASP A 272 -38.18 57.47 19.67
N LEU A 273 -39.14 58.08 18.95
CA LEU A 273 -38.90 58.96 17.80
C LEU A 273 -38.76 60.44 18.17
N GLY A 274 -38.91 60.78 19.46
CA GLY A 274 -38.75 62.14 19.99
C GLY A 274 -40.00 63.02 19.94
N LEU A 275 -41.20 62.45 19.79
CA LEU A 275 -42.46 63.20 19.89
C LEU A 275 -42.93 63.28 21.34
N ASP A 276 -43.33 64.48 21.77
CA ASP A 276 -43.89 64.69 23.12
C ASP A 276 -45.32 64.12 23.21
N MET A 277 -45.57 63.38 24.28
CA MET A 277 -46.69 62.49 24.45
C MET A 277 -47.49 62.78 25.74
N THR A 278 -47.30 63.96 26.31
CA THR A 278 -47.86 64.42 27.60
C THR A 278 -49.34 64.86 27.54
N ASP A 279 -49.82 65.49 26.45
CA ASP A 279 -51.20 66.03 26.32
C ASP A 279 -52.28 65.02 25.89
N LYS A 280 -52.26 63.78 26.40
CA LYS A 280 -53.07 62.67 25.83
C LYS A 280 -54.34 62.27 26.55
N ASP A 281 -54.59 62.77 27.74
CA ASP A 281 -55.76 62.39 28.53
C ASP A 281 -57.07 63.06 28.05
N ASP A 282 -56.96 64.02 27.12
CA ASP A 282 -58.09 64.66 26.42
C ASP A 282 -58.57 63.91 25.16
N SER A 283 -57.95 62.77 24.82
CA SER A 283 -58.32 61.99 23.64
C SER A 283 -59.55 61.08 23.86
N HIS A 284 -60.38 60.94 22.82
CA HIS A 284 -61.69 60.25 22.82
C HIS A 284 -61.65 58.73 23.13
N TYR A 285 -60.48 58.18 23.45
CA TYR A 285 -60.22 56.76 23.72
C TYR A 285 -60.25 56.36 25.21
N ALA A 286 -60.30 57.32 26.15
CA ALA A 286 -60.25 57.05 27.59
C ALA A 286 -61.60 56.68 28.23
N ARG A 287 -62.73 56.97 27.56
CA ARG A 287 -64.07 56.67 28.11
C ARG A 287 -64.51 55.25 27.79
N ARG A 288 -64.19 54.30 28.68
CA ARG A 288 -64.72 52.92 28.64
C ARG A 288 -65.95 52.78 29.55
N SER A 289 -67.07 52.32 28.99
CA SER A 289 -68.27 51.93 29.74
C SER A 289 -67.95 50.80 30.73
N ARG A 290 -68.02 51.08 32.03
CA ARG A 290 -67.93 50.05 33.09
C ARG A 290 -69.19 49.18 33.05
N SER A 291 -69.05 47.88 32.88
CA SER A 291 -70.17 46.93 33.00
C SER A 291 -70.56 46.75 34.47
N LEU A 292 -71.84 46.90 34.80
CA LEU A 292 -72.39 46.59 36.12
C LEU A 292 -72.30 45.08 36.39
N VAL A 293 -71.66 44.75 37.52
CA VAL A 293 -71.31 43.39 37.92
C VAL A 293 -72.56 42.54 38.17
N ARG A 294 -72.69 41.40 37.48
CA ARG A 294 -73.67 40.33 37.79
C ARG A 294 -72.91 39.07 38.28
N LYS A 295 -73.29 38.57 39.46
CA LYS A 295 -72.67 37.46 40.21
C LYS A 295 -72.50 36.16 39.41
N ARG A 296 -71.26 35.67 39.30
CA ARG A 296 -70.80 34.34 39.79
C ARG A 296 -69.30 34.15 39.46
N LYS A 297 -68.44 34.11 40.49
CA LYS A 297 -67.18 33.37 40.45
C LYS A 297 -67.45 32.04 41.16
N ARG A 298 -67.33 30.92 40.44
CA ARG A 298 -67.30 29.56 41.00
C ARG A 298 -65.89 29.03 40.73
N GLU A 299 -65.34 28.38 41.74
CA GLU A 299 -63.97 27.93 41.87
C GLU A 299 -63.43 27.19 40.62
N VAL A 300 -62.18 27.50 40.26
CA VAL A 300 -61.45 26.84 39.17
C VAL A 300 -60.75 25.61 39.76
N SER A 301 -61.46 24.50 39.83
CA SER A 301 -60.86 23.22 39.48
C SER A 301 -61.16 22.97 37.99
N ALA A 302 -60.22 22.34 37.30
CA ALA A 302 -60.13 22.23 35.84
C ALA A 302 -61.48 22.00 35.09
N PRO A 303 -61.63 22.56 33.87
CA PRO A 303 -62.85 22.41 33.08
C PRO A 303 -63.11 20.94 32.70
N PRO A 304 -64.38 20.50 32.62
CA PRO A 304 -64.76 19.12 32.33
C PRO A 304 -64.49 18.78 30.86
N THR A 305 -63.71 17.74 30.59
CA THR A 305 -63.62 17.15 29.25
C THR A 305 -64.85 16.29 28.97
N SER A 306 -66.02 16.93 28.92
CA SER A 306 -67.15 16.39 28.19
C SER A 306 -66.90 16.62 26.71
N ARG A 307 -66.36 15.60 26.03
CA ARG A 307 -66.52 15.47 24.58
C ARG A 307 -67.63 14.46 24.31
N THR A 308 -68.79 15.01 24.02
CA THR A 308 -69.94 14.29 23.48
C THR A 308 -69.64 13.86 22.04
N ARG A 309 -69.69 12.55 21.82
CA ARG A 309 -70.28 11.83 20.68
C ARG A 309 -70.20 12.50 19.29
N SER A 310 -69.27 12.02 18.48
CA SER A 310 -69.53 11.62 17.08
C SER A 310 -68.77 10.33 16.78
N GLN A 311 -69.39 9.47 15.97
CA GLN A 311 -69.19 8.02 15.94
C GLN A 311 -67.91 7.60 15.19
N SER A 312 -66.84 7.23 15.90
CA SER A 312 -65.73 6.40 15.34
C SER A 312 -64.74 5.85 16.38
N ALA A 313 -64.97 6.05 17.68
CA ALA A 313 -64.05 5.64 18.75
C ALA A 313 -64.61 4.54 19.70
N SER A 314 -65.59 3.74 19.26
CA SER A 314 -66.09 2.63 20.08
C SER A 314 -65.12 1.45 20.17
N ARG A 315 -64.11 1.41 19.31
CA ARG A 315 -63.05 0.41 19.37
C ARG A 315 -61.84 0.99 20.09
N PRO A 316 -61.35 0.35 21.17
CA PRO A 316 -60.06 0.71 21.71
C PRO A 316 -59.00 0.62 20.59
N PRO A 317 -58.01 1.53 20.56
CA PRO A 317 -56.92 1.47 19.58
C PRO A 317 -56.28 0.07 19.54
N ARG A 318 -55.84 -0.37 18.36
CA ARG A 318 -55.34 -1.75 18.14
C ARG A 318 -54.20 -2.16 19.08
N ASP A 319 -53.39 -1.21 19.55
CA ASP A 319 -52.32 -1.43 20.53
C ASP A 319 -52.83 -1.63 21.98
N GLN A 320 -54.11 -1.38 22.24
CA GLN A 320 -54.74 -1.41 23.57
C GLN A 320 -55.84 -2.47 23.67
N SER A 321 -56.50 -2.81 22.56
CA SER A 321 -57.64 -3.73 22.54
C SER A 321 -57.35 -5.15 23.04
N GLY A 322 -56.08 -5.58 22.99
CA GLY A 322 -55.63 -6.90 23.44
C GLY A 322 -54.93 -6.93 24.80
N VAL A 323 -54.94 -5.81 25.55
CA VAL A 323 -54.19 -5.67 26.80
C VAL A 323 -55.14 -5.33 27.96
N ARG A 324 -55.05 -6.11 29.03
CA ARG A 324 -55.98 -6.05 30.17
C ARG A 324 -55.93 -4.73 30.95
N ASP A 325 -54.73 -4.26 31.31
CA ASP A 325 -54.52 -3.10 32.20
C ASP A 325 -53.49 -2.11 31.66
N ALA A 326 -53.58 -0.85 32.10
CA ALA A 326 -52.61 0.20 31.76
C ALA A 326 -51.16 -0.16 32.16
N LYS A 327 -50.96 -0.92 33.24
CA LYS A 327 -49.64 -1.43 33.65
C LYS A 327 -49.06 -2.41 32.62
N MET A 328 -49.89 -3.33 32.09
CA MET A 328 -49.47 -4.25 31.03
C MET A 328 -49.20 -3.50 29.73
N LEU A 329 -49.99 -2.48 29.40
CA LEU A 329 -49.79 -1.63 28.21
C LEU A 329 -48.43 -0.91 28.28
N LYS A 330 -48.07 -0.38 29.45
CA LYS A 330 -46.74 0.19 29.70
C LYS A 330 -45.63 -0.84 29.51
N LYS A 331 -45.82 -2.08 30.00
CA LYS A 331 -44.85 -3.18 29.82
C LYS A 331 -44.68 -3.57 28.35
N VAL A 332 -45.76 -3.71 27.59
CA VAL A 332 -45.74 -4.02 26.14
C VAL A 332 -45.02 -2.91 25.35
N LYS A 333 -45.30 -1.63 25.65
CA LYS A 333 -44.57 -0.50 25.03
C LYS A 333 -43.08 -0.53 25.34
N THR A 334 -42.68 -0.92 26.54
CA THR A 334 -41.25 -1.08 26.88
C THR A 334 -40.62 -2.27 26.14
N MET A 335 -41.31 -3.40 26.01
CA MET A 335 -40.82 -4.55 25.24
C MET A 335 -40.63 -4.21 23.75
N MET A 336 -41.58 -3.48 23.15
CA MET A 336 -41.45 -2.96 21.77
C MET A 336 -40.24 -2.03 21.60
N LYS A 337 -40.00 -1.11 22.54
CA LYS A 337 -38.82 -0.23 22.49
C LYS A 337 -37.51 -1.01 22.64
N ASN A 338 -37.52 -2.07 23.45
CA ASN A 338 -36.34 -2.92 23.63
C ASN A 338 -36.04 -3.78 22.40
N SER A 339 -37.06 -4.33 21.72
CA SER A 339 -36.84 -5.14 20.50
C SER A 339 -36.30 -4.32 19.32
N GLN A 340 -36.58 -3.01 19.28
CA GLN A 340 -36.07 -2.11 18.24
C GLN A 340 -34.61 -1.67 18.45
N LYS A 341 -33.97 -2.00 19.58
CA LYS A 341 -32.61 -1.53 19.90
C LYS A 341 -31.56 -1.96 18.89
N ASP A 342 -31.59 -3.21 18.43
CA ASP A 342 -30.58 -3.73 17.49
C ASP A 342 -30.68 -3.06 16.12
N MET A 343 -31.90 -2.85 15.64
CA MET A 343 -32.21 -2.11 14.42
C MET A 343 -31.75 -0.66 14.51
N ASN A 344 -32.02 0.00 15.64
CA ASN A 344 -31.59 1.39 15.89
C ASN A 344 -30.07 1.49 15.99
N LYS A 345 -29.40 0.50 16.61
CA LYS A 345 -27.93 0.42 16.69
C LYS A 345 -27.30 0.28 15.30
N GLN A 346 -27.96 -0.44 14.39
CA GLN A 346 -27.56 -0.56 12.98
C GLN A 346 -27.96 0.66 12.12
N GLY A 347 -28.63 1.67 12.69
CA GLY A 347 -29.03 2.89 11.98
C GLY A 347 -30.12 2.69 10.92
N ARG A 348 -30.92 1.62 11.02
CA ARG A 348 -32.00 1.34 10.06
C ARG A 348 -33.15 2.32 10.21
N LYS A 349 -33.82 2.67 9.10
CA LYS A 349 -34.93 3.64 9.09
C LYS A 349 -36.23 3.12 9.73
N GLY A 350 -36.32 1.81 9.97
CA GLY A 350 -37.45 1.12 10.58
C GLY A 350 -37.43 -0.37 10.27
N GLU A 351 -38.45 -1.12 10.71
CA GLU A 351 -38.48 -2.58 10.54
C GLU A 351 -38.55 -3.03 9.08
N SER A 352 -39.04 -2.16 8.21
CA SER A 352 -39.13 -2.39 6.76
C SER A 352 -37.79 -2.21 6.05
N ASP A 353 -36.79 -1.59 6.69
CA ASP A 353 -35.49 -1.31 6.10
C ASP A 353 -34.57 -2.54 6.21
N ARG A 354 -34.63 -3.36 5.17
CA ARG A 354 -33.85 -4.61 5.02
C ARG A 354 -32.93 -4.55 3.81
N HIS A 355 -32.51 -3.34 3.42
CA HIS A 355 -31.62 -3.14 2.28
C HIS A 355 -30.20 -3.65 2.59
N VAL A 356 -29.67 -4.50 1.71
CA VAL A 356 -28.28 -4.98 1.80
C VAL A 356 -27.43 -4.10 0.89
N PHE A 357 -26.52 -3.33 1.47
CA PHE A 357 -25.60 -2.49 0.70
C PHE A 357 -24.52 -3.33 0.03
N ASP A 358 -24.18 -2.97 -1.21
CA ASP A 358 -23.01 -3.52 -1.89
C ASP A 358 -21.75 -2.80 -1.41
N VAL A 359 -21.11 -3.38 -0.38
CA VAL A 359 -19.89 -2.82 0.22
C VAL A 359 -18.68 -2.94 -0.72
N LYS A 360 -18.71 -3.88 -1.66
CA LYS A 360 -17.60 -4.15 -2.59
C LYS A 360 -18.10 -4.16 -4.03
N PRO A 361 -18.51 -2.99 -4.56
CA PRO A 361 -19.08 -2.93 -5.89
C PRO A 361 -18.05 -3.29 -6.94
N LYS A 362 -18.42 -4.26 -7.78
CA LYS A 362 -17.51 -4.87 -8.77
C LYS A 362 -16.83 -3.85 -9.69
N HIS A 363 -17.52 -2.77 -10.06
CA HIS A 363 -16.96 -1.74 -10.95
C HIS A 363 -15.79 -0.94 -10.34
N LEU A 364 -15.63 -0.96 -9.01
CA LEU A 364 -14.46 -0.37 -8.33
C LEU A 364 -13.30 -1.36 -8.18
N PHE A 365 -13.62 -2.64 -7.92
CA PHE A 365 -12.62 -3.65 -7.55
C PHE A 365 -12.22 -4.61 -8.67
N ALA A 366 -12.90 -4.58 -9.82
CA ALA A 366 -12.61 -5.44 -10.95
C ALA A 366 -12.28 -4.64 -12.22
N GLY A 367 -11.22 -5.08 -12.91
CA GLY A 367 -10.72 -4.45 -14.13
C GLY A 367 -9.48 -3.59 -13.90
N LYS A 368 -8.79 -3.23 -14.98
CA LYS A 368 -7.63 -2.31 -14.98
C LYS A 368 -7.88 -1.20 -15.99
N ARG A 369 -7.46 0.03 -15.67
CA ARG A 369 -7.55 1.17 -16.59
C ARG A 369 -6.59 0.96 -17.76
N LYS A 370 -7.12 0.99 -18.99
CA LYS A 370 -6.35 0.91 -20.25
C LYS A 370 -6.18 2.30 -20.86
N SER A 371 -5.35 2.43 -21.90
CA SER A 371 -5.00 3.71 -22.57
C SER A 371 -6.11 4.29 -23.48
N GLY A 372 -7.39 4.08 -23.16
CA GLY A 372 -8.53 4.52 -23.96
C GLY A 372 -9.64 5.15 -23.12
N SER A 373 -10.90 4.86 -23.46
CA SER A 373 -12.07 5.34 -22.72
C SER A 373 -12.06 4.86 -21.27
N THR A 374 -12.27 5.79 -20.34
CA THR A 374 -12.36 5.54 -18.89
C THR A 374 -13.80 5.21 -18.48
N SER A 375 -13.96 4.40 -17.43
CA SER A 375 -15.26 3.99 -16.88
C SER A 375 -15.91 5.03 -15.97
N ARG A 376 -15.12 5.99 -15.49
CA ARG A 376 -15.58 7.14 -14.70
C ARG A 376 -15.03 8.43 -15.31
N ARG A 377 -15.83 9.49 -15.23
CA ARG A 377 -15.50 10.82 -15.76
C ARG A 377 -14.33 11.45 -15.03
#